data_AF-A0A969NMW0-F1
#
_entry.id   AF-A0A969NMW0-F1
#
_cell.length_a   1.000
_cell.length_b   1.000
_cell.length_c   1.000
_cell.angle_alpha   90.00
_cell.angle_beta   90.00
_cell.angle_gamma   90.00
#
_symmetry.space_group_name_H-M   'P 1'
#
loop_
_entity.id
_entity.type
_entity.pdbx_description
1 polymer ?
#
loop_
_entity_poly.entity_id
_entity_poly.type
_entity_poly.pdbx_seq_one_letter_code
_entity_poly.pdbx_strand_id
1 'polypeptide(L)'
;MRSAGRKGQKLTIEMNSKDIDPQLVLLKPDGSQLEINDDIAPNNPNARISVNLPSDGTYTVIARTTFPGESGKYTIRASSEQ
;
A
#
# COMPACT_ATOMS: atom_id res chain seq x y z
N MET A 1 -6.07 -3.83 -5.54
CA MET A 1 -5.56 -5.22 -5.51
C MET A 1 -6.07 -5.92 -4.26
N ARG A 2 -6.28 -7.24 -4.29
CA ARG A 2 -6.62 -8.04 -3.10
C ARG A 2 -5.59 -9.14 -2.91
N SER A 3 -5.22 -9.42 -1.67
CA SER A 3 -4.30 -10.50 -1.33
C SER A 3 -4.77 -11.23 -0.08
N ALA A 4 -4.67 -12.56 -0.09
CA ALA A 4 -4.80 -13.34 1.14
C ALA A 4 -3.58 -13.05 2.04
N GLY A 5 -3.81 -13.04 3.34
CA GLY A 5 -2.80 -12.82 4.35
C GLY A 5 -3.09 -13.62 5.62
N ARG A 6 -2.03 -13.91 6.38
CA ARG A 6 -2.10 -14.63 7.65
C ARG A 6 -1.61 -13.75 8.79
N LYS A 7 -2.15 -13.94 9.99
CA LYS A 7 -1.70 -13.26 11.19
C LYS A 7 -0.18 -13.47 11.37
N GLY A 8 0.54 -12.37 11.60
CA GLY A 8 1.99 -12.37 11.79
C GLY A 8 2.79 -12.35 10.49
N GLN A 9 2.17 -12.62 9.34
CA GLN A 9 2.84 -12.51 8.04
C GLN A 9 3.24 -11.06 7.79
N LYS A 10 4.46 -10.85 7.29
CA LYS A 10 4.92 -9.51 6.91
C LYS A 10 4.50 -9.23 5.47
N LEU A 11 3.77 -8.14 5.27
CA LEU A 11 3.34 -7.67 3.96
C LEU A 11 4.02 -6.34 3.65
N THR A 12 4.71 -6.29 2.52
CA THR A 12 5.31 -5.06 1.97
C THR A 12 4.63 -4.72 0.65
N ILE A 13 4.19 -3.47 0.51
CA ILE A 13 3.58 -2.92 -0.69
C ILE A 13 4.33 -1.64 -1.03
N GLU A 14 4.74 -1.49 -2.29
CA GLU A 14 5.44 -0.31 -2.78
C GLU A 14 4.76 0.20 -4.03
N MET A 15 4.57 1.52 -4.09
CA MET A 15 4.10 2.23 -5.27
C MET A 15 5.10 3.31 -5.61
N ASN A 16 5.70 3.21 -6.80
CA ASN A 16 6.71 4.14 -7.27
C ASN A 16 6.24 4.88 -8.52
N SER A 17 6.47 6.18 -8.56
CA SER A 17 6.13 7.06 -9.68
C SER A 17 7.11 8.22 -9.81
N LYS A 18 7.25 8.73 -11.03
CA LYS A 18 7.87 10.03 -11.32
C LYS A 18 6.86 11.07 -11.83
N ASP A 19 5.63 10.64 -12.12
CA ASP A 19 4.62 11.44 -12.81
C ASP A 19 3.47 11.87 -11.88
N ILE A 20 3.34 11.23 -10.71
CA ILE A 20 2.29 11.48 -9.71
C ILE A 20 2.90 11.38 -8.31
N ASP A 21 2.22 11.97 -7.33
CA ASP A 21 2.41 11.70 -5.90
C ASP A 21 1.56 10.47 -5.49
N PRO A 22 2.16 9.28 -5.32
CA PRO A 22 1.44 8.05 -4.99
C PRO A 22 0.97 7.99 -3.54
N GLN A 23 -0.21 7.39 -3.32
CA GLN A 23 -0.69 7.02 -1.99
C GLN A 23 -1.22 5.59 -1.97
N LEU A 24 -0.83 4.84 -0.94
CA LEU A 24 -1.30 3.49 -0.66
C LEU A 24 -2.21 3.48 0.56
N VAL A 25 -3.35 2.79 0.47
CA VAL A 25 -4.21 2.45 1.61
C VAL A 25 -4.35 0.94 1.68
N LEU A 26 -4.06 0.37 2.83
CA LEU A 26 -4.27 -1.05 3.12
C LEU A 26 -5.51 -1.20 4.01
N LEU A 27 -6.48 -1.98 3.57
CA LEU A 27 -7.69 -2.32 4.32
C LEU A 27 -7.62 -3.76 4.84
N LYS A 28 -8.10 -3.94 6.07
CA LYS A 28 -8.33 -5.23 6.71
C LYS A 28 -9.46 -6.03 6.02
N PRO A 29 -9.61 -7.33 6.33
CA PRO A 29 -10.70 -8.16 5.80
C PRO A 29 -12.10 -7.64 6.13
N ASP A 30 -12.26 -6.91 7.24
CA ASP A 30 -13.50 -6.25 7.65
C ASP A 30 -13.79 -4.94 6.89
N GLY A 31 -12.88 -4.53 5.99
CA GLY A 31 -12.97 -3.30 5.20
C GLY A 31 -12.47 -2.03 5.90
N SER A 32 -12.10 -2.10 7.17
CA SER A 32 -11.53 -0.95 7.88
C SER A 32 -10.05 -0.75 7.55
N GLN A 33 -9.56 0.48 7.67
CA GLN A 33 -8.18 0.82 7.36
C GLN A 33 -7.20 0.16 8.34
N LEU A 34 -6.17 -0.48 7.79
CA LEU A 34 -5.01 -0.95 8.54
C LEU A 34 -3.89 0.10 8.54
N GLU A 35 -3.53 0.59 7.35
CA GLU A 35 -2.39 1.51 7.19
C GLU A 35 -2.57 2.40 5.96
N ILE A 36 -1.95 3.57 5.99
CA ILE A 36 -1.87 4.52 4.87
C ILE A 36 -0.47 5.13 4.79
N ASN A 37 0.07 5.25 3.58
CA ASN A 37 1.33 5.96 3.36
C ASN A 37 1.37 6.55 1.95
N ASP A 38 1.83 7.79 1.85
CA ASP A 38 2.12 8.55 0.62
C ASP A 38 3.62 8.82 0.47
N ASP A 39 4.32 9.16 1.56
CA ASP A 39 5.77 9.38 1.53
C ASP A 39 6.56 8.29 2.29
N ILE A 40 7.53 7.64 1.62
CA ILE A 40 8.55 6.80 2.28
C ILE A 40 9.41 7.65 3.21
N ALA A 41 9.77 8.87 2.78
CA ALA A 41 10.60 9.81 3.51
C ALA A 41 10.42 11.23 2.94
N PRO A 42 10.81 12.31 3.66
CA PRO A 42 10.64 13.69 3.18
C PRO A 42 11.25 14.01 1.80
N ASN A 43 12.22 13.21 1.35
CA ASN A 43 12.88 13.35 0.05
C ASN A 43 12.57 12.19 -0.92
N ASN A 44 11.59 11.36 -0.59
CA ASN A 44 11.15 10.23 -1.39
C ASN A 44 9.62 10.12 -1.35
N PRO A 45 8.92 10.76 -2.29
CA PRO A 45 7.46 10.81 -2.32
C PRO A 45 6.83 9.53 -2.85
N ASN A 46 7.59 8.43 -2.93
CA ASN A 46 7.00 7.14 -3.26
C ASN A 46 6.34 6.55 -2.02
N ALA A 47 5.27 5.79 -2.19
CA ALA A 47 4.53 5.20 -1.08
C ALA A 47 5.03 3.79 -0.77
N ARG A 48 5.15 3.47 0.53
CA ARG A 48 5.44 2.12 1.03
C ARG A 48 4.64 1.80 2.29
N ILE A 49 4.00 0.64 2.28
CA ILE A 49 3.43 0.02 3.49
C ILE A 49 4.24 -1.24 3.80
N SER A 50 4.74 -1.37 5.03
CA SER A 50 5.39 -2.58 5.53
C SER A 50 4.84 -2.92 6.92
N VAL A 51 3.96 -3.91 7.00
CA VAL A 51 3.21 -4.23 8.23
C VAL A 51 3.18 -5.73 8.51
N ASN A 52 3.11 -6.09 9.79
CA ASN A 52 2.75 -7.44 10.19
C ASN A 52 1.22 -7.55 10.25
N LEU A 53 0.65 -8.50 9.53
CA LEU A 53 -0.80 -8.61 9.43
C LEU A 53 -1.41 -9.03 10.78
N PRO A 54 -2.43 -8.32 11.30
CA PRO A 54 -2.99 -8.59 12.62
C PRO A 54 -3.90 -9.82 12.66
N SER A 55 -4.38 -10.28 11.51
CA SER A 55 -5.38 -11.34 11.40
C SER A 55 -5.26 -12.10 10.09
N ASP A 56 -5.84 -13.30 10.04
CA ASP A 56 -6.03 -13.99 8.78
C ASP A 56 -7.12 -13.31 7.95
N GLY A 57 -7.01 -13.39 6.63
CA GLY A 57 -8.08 -13.00 5.72
C GLY A 57 -7.60 -12.30 4.45
N THR A 58 -8.53 -11.70 3.71
CA THR A 58 -8.21 -10.97 2.49
C THR A 58 -8.03 -9.48 2.78
N TYR A 59 -6.84 -8.97 2.50
CA TYR A 59 -6.53 -7.55 2.59
C TYR A 59 -6.71 -6.87 1.24
N THR A 60 -7.20 -5.63 1.25
CA THR A 60 -7.39 -4.83 0.03
C THR A 60 -6.39 -3.68 0.00
N VAL A 61 -5.65 -3.59 -1.10
CA VAL A 61 -4.74 -2.48 -1.39
C VAL A 61 -5.43 -1.53 -2.36
N ILE A 62 -5.58 -0.28 -1.96
CA ILE A 62 -6.00 0.82 -2.81
C ILE A 62 -4.77 1.64 -3.15
N ALA A 63 -4.54 1.82 -4.45
CA ALA A 63 -3.48 2.65 -5.00
C ALA A 63 -4.15 3.87 -5.67
N ARG A 64 -3.78 5.07 -5.25
CA ARG A 64 -4.34 6.33 -5.75
C ARG A 64 -3.28 7.43 -5.77
N THR A 65 -3.65 8.59 -6.28
CA THR A 65 -2.84 9.82 -6.17
C THR A 65 -3.14 10.51 -4.84
N THR A 66 -2.16 11.21 -4.30
CA THR A 66 -2.30 12.03 -3.10
C THR A 66 -3.13 13.27 -3.41
N PHE A 67 -2.91 13.90 -4.58
CA PHE A 67 -3.61 15.11 -4.97
C PHE A 67 -4.63 14.89 -6.10
N PRO A 68 -5.73 15.67 -6.12
CA PRO A 68 -6.70 15.64 -7.22
C PRO A 68 -6.08 16.12 -8.54
N GLY A 69 -6.48 15.51 -9.65
CA GLY A 69 -6.09 15.93 -11.00
C GLY A 69 -4.75 15.38 -11.48
N GLU A 70 -4.02 14.66 -10.64
CA GLU A 70 -2.81 13.96 -11.04
C GLU A 70 -3.13 12.74 -11.92
N SER A 71 -2.34 12.53 -12.96
CA SER A 71 -2.40 11.34 -13.79
C SER A 71 -1.03 11.08 -14.41
N GLY A 72 -0.65 9.80 -14.49
CA GLY A 72 0.69 9.45 -14.92
C GLY A 72 0.99 7.97 -14.74
N LYS A 73 2.19 7.56 -15.14
CA LYS A 73 2.61 6.17 -15.02
C LYS A 73 3.07 5.89 -13.60
N TYR A 74 2.72 4.72 -13.10
CA TYR A 74 3.20 4.22 -11.82
C TYR A 74 3.51 2.74 -11.92
N THR A 75 4.29 2.26 -10.96
CA THR A 75 4.50 0.83 -10.72
C THR A 75 4.01 0.50 -9.33
N ILE A 76 3.37 -0.65 -9.17
CA ILE A 76 2.97 -1.18 -7.88
C ILE A 76 3.43 -2.62 -7.74
N ARG A 77 3.96 -2.98 -6.57
CA ARG A 77 4.37 -4.34 -6.23
C ARG A 77 3.94 -4.66 -4.81
N ALA A 78 3.64 -5.92 -4.57
CA ALA A 78 3.44 -6.47 -3.24
C ALA A 78 4.29 -7.72 -3.08
N SER A 79 4.91 -7.87 -1.92
CA SER A 79 5.62 -9.06 -1.50
C SER A 79 5.19 -9.41 -0.08
N SER A 80 5.25 -10.70 0.23
CA SER A 80 4.94 -11.18 1.56
C SER A 80 5.96 -12.21 1.99
N GLU A 81 6.43 -12.09 3.23
CA GLU A 81 7.37 -13.01 3.86
C GLU A 81 6.60 -13.83 4.91
N GLN A 82 6.88 -15.14 4.94
CA GLN A 82 6.31 -16.07 5.93
C GLN A 82 7.09 -16.01 7.24
#